data_AF-A0A438KI73-F1
#
_entry.id   AF-A0A438KI73-F1
#
_cell.length_a   1.000
_cell.length_b   1.000
_cell.length_c   1.000
_cell.angle_alpha   90.00
_cell.angle_beta   90.00
_cell.angle_gamma   90.00
#
_symmetry.space_group_name_H-M   'P 1'
#
loop_
_entity.id
_entity.type
_entity.pdbx_description
1 polymer ?
#
loop_
_entity_poly.entity_id
_entity_poly.type
_entity_poly.pdbx_seq_one_letter_code
_entity_poly.pdbx_strand_id
1 'polypeptide(L)'
;MEESSLTVAPSVLDGDNYETWAVRMTVHLQALDVWEAVEENYEVPPLGANPTVAQMKLHKERRTRKAKAKACLFAAVSPSIFIKIMKIDSAAEIWEYLKGEYKGDERIRNM
;
A
#
# COMPACT_ATOMS: atom_id res chain seq x y z
N MET A 1 19.41 -25.16 -3.66
CA MET A 1 19.56 -23.76 -3.20
C MET A 1 18.17 -23.27 -2.91
N GLU A 2 17.75 -23.34 -1.64
CA GLU A 2 16.54 -22.68 -1.20
C GLU A 2 16.84 -21.17 -1.24
N GLU A 3 16.33 -20.48 -2.26
CA GLU A 3 16.20 -19.03 -2.18
C GLU A 3 15.28 -18.77 -0.99
N SER A 4 15.89 -18.41 0.14
CA SER A 4 15.19 -17.91 1.29
C SER A 4 14.56 -16.60 0.83
N SER A 5 13.28 -16.65 0.45
CA SER A 5 12.51 -15.45 0.17
C SER A 5 12.55 -14.60 1.44
N LEU A 6 13.35 -13.53 1.44
CA LEU A 6 13.42 -12.54 2.52
C LEU A 6 12.15 -11.68 2.57
N THR A 7 11.00 -12.20 2.13
CA THR A 7 9.71 -11.59 2.39
C THR A 7 9.35 -11.84 3.84
N VAL A 8 10.03 -11.13 4.74
CA VAL A 8 9.50 -10.84 6.07
C VAL A 8 8.11 -10.26 5.84
N ALA A 9 7.09 -10.99 6.29
CA ALA A 9 5.72 -10.50 6.25
C ALA A 9 5.70 -9.12 6.95
N PRO A 10 5.06 -8.10 6.37
CA PRO A 10 4.99 -6.81 7.03
C PRO A 10 4.44 -6.99 8.43
N SER A 11 5.05 -6.33 9.41
CA SER A 11 4.46 -6.27 10.75
C SER A 11 3.03 -5.76 10.64
N VAL A 12 2.12 -6.30 11.45
CA VAL A 12 0.73 -5.87 11.49
C VAL A 12 0.64 -4.54 12.23
N LEU A 13 -0.02 -3.54 11.66
CA LEU A 13 -0.38 -2.30 12.33
C LEU A 13 -1.47 -2.61 13.36
N ASP A 14 -1.21 -2.33 14.63
CA ASP A 14 -2.12 -2.59 15.75
C ASP A 14 -2.63 -1.32 16.46
N GLY A 15 -2.01 -0.18 16.17
CA GLY A 15 -2.42 1.14 16.64
C GLY A 15 -1.26 1.97 17.20
N ASP A 16 -0.32 1.33 17.90
CA ASP A 16 0.76 2.02 18.63
C ASP A 16 2.12 1.93 17.93
N ASN A 17 2.21 1.12 16.87
CA ASN A 17 3.47 0.78 16.22
C ASN A 17 3.68 1.50 14.86
N TYR A 18 2.92 2.56 14.56
CA TYR A 18 2.88 3.18 13.23
C TYR A 18 4.26 3.53 12.67
N GLU A 19 5.13 4.19 13.43
CA GLU A 19 6.44 4.63 12.91
C GLU A 19 7.31 3.45 12.44
N THR A 20 7.31 2.36 13.21
CA THR A 20 8.04 1.13 12.81
C THR A 20 7.33 0.40 11.68
N TRP A 21 6.00 0.36 11.72
CA TRP A 21 5.17 -0.24 10.66
C TRP A 21 5.37 0.46 9.31
N ALA A 22 5.36 1.78 9.30
CA ALA A 22 5.47 2.60 8.09
C ALA A 22 6.81 2.35 7.39
N VAL A 23 7.93 2.38 8.14
CA VAL A 23 9.26 2.08 7.57
C VAL A 23 9.30 0.68 6.96
N ARG A 24 8.81 -0.33 7.66
CA ARG A 24 8.80 -1.72 7.18
C ARG A 24 7.89 -1.90 5.96
N MET A 25 6.71 -1.28 5.98
CA MET A 25 5.76 -1.35 4.89
C MET A 25 6.28 -0.65 3.63
N THR A 26 6.90 0.53 3.76
CA THR A 26 7.53 1.22 2.63
C THR A 26 8.58 0.33 1.97
N VAL A 27 9.50 -0.26 2.75
CA VAL A 27 10.54 -1.16 2.21
C VAL A 27 9.91 -2.39 1.55
N HIS A 28 8.86 -2.97 2.14
CA HIS A 28 8.15 -4.12 1.56
C HIS A 28 7.50 -3.78 0.21
N LEU A 29 6.82 -2.64 0.11
CA LEU A 29 6.19 -2.18 -1.13
C LEU A 29 7.23 -1.82 -2.21
N GLN A 30 8.38 -1.26 -1.82
CA GLN A 30 9.50 -1.01 -2.73
C GLN A 30 10.10 -2.32 -3.26
N ALA A 31 10.33 -3.30 -2.40
CA ALA A 31 10.86 -4.61 -2.79
C ALA A 31 9.92 -5.37 -3.77
N LEU A 32 8.61 -5.08 -3.71
CA LEU A 32 7.61 -5.65 -4.61
C LEU A 32 7.38 -4.83 -5.89
N ASP A 33 8.08 -3.71 -6.08
CA ASP A 33 7.85 -2.73 -7.18
C ASP A 33 6.41 -2.18 -7.22
N VAL A 34 5.83 -1.91 -6.05
CA VAL A 34 4.45 -1.39 -5.94
C VAL A 34 4.32 -0.07 -5.19
N TRP A 35 5.42 0.49 -4.65
CA TRP A 35 5.41 1.75 -3.91
C TRP A 35 4.86 2.94 -4.72
N GLU A 36 5.17 3.03 -6.02
CA GLU A 36 4.68 4.09 -6.91
C GLU A 36 3.15 4.23 -6.89
N ALA A 37 2.41 3.13 -6.69
CA ALA A 37 0.95 3.17 -6.59
C ALA A 37 0.42 3.82 -5.30
N VAL A 38 1.24 3.88 -4.24
CA VAL A 38 0.96 4.60 -3.00
C VAL A 38 1.44 6.05 -3.11
N GLU A 39 2.63 6.26 -3.68
CA GLU A 39 3.29 7.56 -3.75
C GLU A 39 2.64 8.53 -4.75
N GLU A 40 2.36 8.07 -5.96
CA GLU A 40 1.88 8.97 -7.04
C GLU A 40 0.36 9.01 -7.16
N ASN A 41 -0.34 8.00 -6.62
CA ASN A 41 -1.77 7.78 -6.83
C ASN A 41 -2.24 7.93 -8.30
N TYR A 42 -1.37 7.57 -9.26
CA TYR A 42 -1.60 7.82 -10.69
C TYR A 42 -2.92 7.22 -11.19
N GLU A 43 -3.61 7.81 -12.16
CA GLU A 43 -4.76 7.17 -12.78
C GLU A 43 -4.35 6.12 -13.83
N VAL A 44 -5.21 5.11 -14.03
CA VAL A 44 -5.07 4.17 -15.15
C VAL A 44 -6.25 4.38 -16.09
N PRO A 45 -6.07 5.19 -17.15
CA PRO A 45 -7.15 5.45 -18.09
C PRO A 45 -7.54 4.18 -18.84
N PRO A 46 -8.80 4.07 -19.29
CA PRO A 46 -9.23 2.97 -20.13
C PRO A 46 -8.41 2.93 -21.42
N LEU A 47 -8.19 1.72 -21.94
CA LEU A 47 -7.58 1.55 -23.26
C LEU A 47 -8.49 2.14 -24.34
N GLY A 48 -7.89 2.76 -25.36
CA GLY A 48 -8.61 3.22 -26.55
C GLY A 48 -9.11 2.05 -27.41
N ALA A 49 -9.81 2.36 -28.51
CA ALA A 49 -10.47 1.35 -29.35
C ALA A 49 -9.52 0.29 -29.95
N ASN A 50 -8.28 0.67 -30.30
CA ASN A 50 -7.28 -0.22 -30.90
C ASN A 50 -5.92 -0.05 -30.20
N PRO A 51 -5.75 -0.62 -28.99
CA PRO A 51 -4.50 -0.48 -28.24
C PRO A 51 -3.40 -1.36 -28.83
N THR A 52 -2.15 -0.91 -28.76
CA THR A 52 -0.99 -1.74 -29.08
C THR A 52 -0.73 -2.76 -27.97
N VAL A 53 0.01 -3.83 -28.29
CA VAL A 53 0.44 -4.83 -27.28
C VAL A 53 1.20 -4.17 -26.12
N ALA A 54 2.04 -3.17 -26.43
CA ALA A 54 2.77 -2.41 -25.42
C ALA A 54 1.82 -1.62 -24.49
N GLN A 55 0.79 -0.97 -25.04
CA GLN A 55 -0.22 -0.25 -24.25
C GLN A 55 -1.03 -1.21 -23.36
N MET A 56 -1.42 -2.37 -23.89
CA MET A 56 -2.13 -3.40 -23.10
C MET A 56 -1.28 -3.93 -21.95
N LYS A 57 0.01 -4.19 -22.21
CA LYS A 57 0.97 -4.67 -21.20
C LYS A 57 1.14 -3.63 -20.08
N LEU A 58 1.42 -2.38 -20.43
CA LEU A 58 1.58 -1.29 -19.46
C LEU A 58 0.31 -1.05 -18.64
N HIS A 59 -0.86 -1.05 -19.28
CA HIS A 59 -2.14 -0.89 -18.59
C HIS A 59 -2.39 -2.03 -17.58
N LYS A 60 -2.10 -3.27 -17.96
CA LYS A 60 -2.20 -4.43 -17.05
C LYS A 60 -1.21 -4.29 -15.88
N GLU A 61 0.05 -3.96 -16.16
CA GLU A 61 1.08 -3.75 -15.14
C GLU A 61 0.66 -2.69 -14.12
N ARG A 62 0.22 -1.52 -14.58
CA ARG A 62 -0.26 -0.42 -13.73
C ARG A 62 -1.46 -0.82 -12.86
N ARG A 63 -2.43 -1.56 -13.41
CA ARG A 63 -3.59 -2.07 -12.63
C ARG A 63 -3.16 -3.11 -11.60
N THR A 64 -2.27 -4.04 -11.99
CA THR A 64 -1.75 -5.06 -11.09
C THR A 64 -0.94 -4.43 -9.96
N ARG A 65 -0.12 -3.41 -10.24
CA ARG A 65 0.65 -2.67 -9.23
C ARG A 65 -0.27 -2.06 -8.18
N LYS A 66 -1.31 -1.33 -8.60
CA LYS A 66 -2.33 -0.77 -7.70
C LYS A 66 -3.02 -1.82 -6.83
N ALA A 67 -3.46 -2.92 -7.45
CA ALA A 67 -4.14 -3.99 -6.73
C ALA A 67 -3.23 -4.66 -5.69
N LYS A 68 -1.95 -4.90 -6.04
CA LYS A 68 -0.96 -5.48 -5.12
C LYS A 68 -0.65 -4.55 -3.96
N ALA A 69 -0.43 -3.26 -4.21
CA ALA A 69 -0.19 -2.28 -3.15
C ALA A 69 -1.36 -2.25 -2.14
N LYS A 70 -2.61 -2.21 -2.63
CA LYS A 70 -3.81 -2.27 -1.79
C LYS A 70 -3.89 -3.56 -0.99
N ALA A 71 -3.62 -4.70 -1.62
CA ALA A 71 -3.61 -5.99 -0.94
C ALA A 71 -2.55 -6.07 0.18
N CYS A 72 -1.34 -5.55 -0.05
CA CYS A 72 -0.28 -5.48 0.96
C CYS A 72 -0.71 -4.64 2.17
N LEU A 73 -1.34 -3.48 1.95
CA LEU A 73 -1.84 -2.64 3.04
C LEU A 73 -2.94 -3.34 3.84
N PHE A 74 -3.89 -3.99 3.18
CA PHE A 74 -4.94 -4.74 3.85
C PHE A 74 -4.42 -5.95 4.64
N ALA A 75 -3.39 -6.64 4.13
CA ALA A 75 -2.79 -7.79 4.80
C ALA A 75 -1.99 -7.41 6.06
N ALA A 76 -1.60 -6.15 6.20
CA ALA A 76 -0.68 -5.68 7.22
C ALA A 76 -1.34 -4.78 8.26
N VAL A 77 -2.65 -4.86 8.42
CA VAL A 77 -3.40 -4.15 9.45
C VAL A 77 -4.19 -5.14 10.30
N SER A 78 -4.42 -4.81 11.56
CA SER A 78 -5.27 -5.63 12.42
C SER A 78 -6.74 -5.62 11.93
N PRO A 79 -7.57 -6.60 12.34
CA PRO A 79 -8.97 -6.65 11.90
C PRO A 79 -9.78 -5.38 12.22
N SER A 80 -9.50 -4.72 13.35
CA SER A 80 -10.18 -3.48 13.73
C SER A 80 -9.84 -2.32 12.79
N ILE A 81 -8.58 -2.23 12.39
CA ILE A 81 -8.11 -1.22 11.42
C ILE A 81 -8.64 -1.55 10.02
N PHE A 82 -8.63 -2.83 9.64
CA PHE A 82 -9.20 -3.27 8.36
C PHE A 82 -10.64 -2.78 8.17
N ILE A 83 -11.49 -2.92 9.18
CA ILE A 83 -12.89 -2.45 9.13
C ILE A 83 -12.97 -0.94 8.84
N LYS A 84 -12.03 -0.13 9.35
CA LYS A 84 -11.98 1.31 9.09
C LYS A 84 -11.62 1.64 7.64
N ILE A 85 -10.70 0.88 7.04
CA ILE A 85 -10.14 1.18 5.71
C ILE A 85 -10.76 0.38 4.56
N MET A 86 -11.56 -0.66 4.83
CA MET A 86 -12.04 -1.60 3.81
C MET A 86 -12.87 -0.98 2.68
N LYS A 87 -13.46 0.21 2.90
CA LYS A 87 -14.24 0.97 1.90
C LYS A 87 -13.41 1.98 1.11
N ILE A 88 -12.12 2.14 1.42
CA ILE A 88 -11.23 3.06 0.72
C ILE A 88 -10.73 2.38 -0.56
N ASP A 89 -10.74 3.12 -1.67
CA ASP A 89 -10.58 2.53 -3.00
C ASP A 89 -9.13 2.44 -3.46
N SER A 90 -8.29 3.42 -3.11
CA SER A 90 -6.88 3.44 -3.51
C SER A 90 -5.91 3.08 -2.38
N ALA A 91 -4.74 2.55 -2.76
CA ALA A 91 -3.65 2.28 -1.81
C ALA A 91 -3.09 3.58 -1.20
N ALA A 92 -3.04 4.66 -1.99
CA ALA A 92 -2.61 5.97 -1.53
C ALA A 92 -3.53 6.55 -0.44
N GLU A 93 -4.84 6.51 -0.65
CA GLU A 93 -5.81 6.99 0.36
C GLU A 93 -5.78 6.13 1.63
N ILE A 94 -5.61 4.81 1.51
CA ILE A 94 -5.42 3.93 2.67
C ILE A 94 -4.17 4.36 3.44
N TRP A 95 -3.06 4.57 2.75
CA TRP A 95 -1.80 4.98 3.37
C TRP A 95 -1.93 6.32 4.12
N GLU A 96 -2.52 7.32 3.49
CA GLU A 96 -2.73 8.64 4.11
C GLU A 96 -3.74 8.58 5.27
N TYR A 97 -4.78 7.74 5.18
CA TYR A 97 -5.68 7.50 6.32
C TYR A 97 -4.92 6.91 7.52
N LEU A 98 -4.15 5.84 7.29
CA LEU A 98 -3.38 5.19 8.36
C LEU A 98 -2.35 6.15 8.98
N LYS A 99 -1.71 6.98 8.14
CA LYS A 99 -0.80 8.02 8.58
C LYS A 99 -1.48 9.08 9.44
N GLY A 100 -2.62 9.60 9.02
CA GLY A 100 -3.37 10.61 9.77
C GLY A 100 -3.86 10.08 11.13
N GLU A 101 -4.33 8.84 11.16
CA GLU A 101 -4.90 8.23 12.37
C GLU A 101 -3.83 7.77 13.38
N TYR A 102 -2.71 7.22 12.91
CA TYR A 102 -1.79 6.44 13.78
C TYR A 102 -0.37 6.99 13.90
N LYS A 103 0.03 7.97 13.07
CA LYS A 103 1.35 8.61 13.22
C LYS A 103 1.50 9.35 14.57
N GLY A 104 0.38 9.56 15.26
CA GLY A 104 0.30 10.31 16.50
C GLY A 104 0.38 11.79 16.19
N ASP A 105 -0.60 12.55 16.68
CA ASP A 105 -0.43 14.00 16.74
C ASP A 105 0.59 14.27 17.85
N GLU A 106 1.68 14.99 17.55
CA GLU A 106 2.65 15.44 18.58
C GLU A 106 1.95 16.22 19.72
N ARG A 107 0.70 16.63 19.53
CA ARG A 107 -0.16 17.28 20.51
C ARG A 107 -0.53 16.45 21.74
N ILE A 108 -0.46 15.12 21.70
CA ILE A 108 -0.88 14.25 22.83
C ILE A 108 0.32 13.76 23.66
N ARG A 109 1.53 14.23 23.39
CA ARG A 109 2.71 13.98 24.26
C ARG A 109 2.88 14.97 25.41
N ASN A 110 2.00 15.97 25.53
CA ASN A 110 2.05 17.01 26.56
C ASN A 110 0.78 17.07 27.44
N MET A 111 0.23 15.92 27.84
CA MET A 111 -0.69 15.86 28.99
C MET A 111 -0.04 15.08 30.13
#